data_AF-A0A0B1SK54-F1
#
_entry.id   AF-A0A0B1SK54-F1
#
_cell.length_a   1.000
_cell.length_b   1.000
_cell.length_c   1.000
_cell.angle_alpha   90.00
_cell.angle_beta   90.00
_cell.angle_gamma   90.00
#
_symmetry.space_group_name_H-M   'P 1'
#
loop_
_entity.id
_entity.type
_entity.pdbx_description
1 polymer ?
#
loop_
_entity_poly.entity_id
_entity_poly.type
_entity_poly.pdbx_seq_one_letter_code
_entity_poly.pdbx_strand_id
1 'polypeptide(L)'
;DDSLGPAVITLFLDECPLPSKDTVHRLLCSLRLDQASSSSSTRKRSWHRNTCIVLGSLAEKLAGSSSVAMCNPTTLNYLISRIVPPFTQARVVLFALLALEKFAQTSENQFLISRTLEQAPSHPLKQLEEWRHCTSNAMKRQVGFCATWALDNIFITPNRTYAYETTDVSKINAMLNHEDVSEYLKIGPDGLEARCDVSSFESVRCTFAVQDGVWFYEATVFTPGVMQIGFATKRSRFLNHEGYGIGDDESSVAYDGCRQLLWHNAHSSRHEHEPWCPGDVVGCLLNIPMGTVMF
;
A
#
# COMPACT_ATOMS: atom_id res chain seq x y z
N ASP A 1 2.06 16.71 9.94
CA ASP A 1 2.87 15.78 9.12
C ASP A 1 2.43 15.95 7.68
N ASP A 2 3.36 16.26 6.80
CA ASP A 2 3.15 16.36 5.35
C ASP A 2 2.63 15.02 4.79
N SER A 3 1.50 15.06 4.08
CA SER A 3 0.84 13.90 3.47
C SER A 3 1.71 13.24 2.40
N LEU A 4 2.55 14.03 1.73
CA LEU A 4 3.42 13.57 0.64
C LEU A 4 4.78 13.08 1.13
N GLY A 5 5.16 13.37 2.38
CA GLY A 5 6.50 13.04 2.91
C GLY A 5 6.97 11.61 2.65
N PRO A 6 6.17 10.56 2.95
CA PRO A 6 6.51 9.19 2.62
C PRO A 6 6.70 8.94 1.12
N ALA A 7 5.77 9.44 0.29
CA ALA A 7 5.82 9.27 -1.17
C ALA A 7 7.03 9.98 -1.78
N VAL A 8 7.39 11.17 -1.28
CA VAL A 8 8.58 11.92 -1.71
C VAL A 8 9.87 11.17 -1.37
N ILE A 9 9.97 10.55 -0.19
CA ILE A 9 11.15 9.73 0.16
C ILE A 9 11.27 8.55 -0.79
N THR A 10 10.16 7.84 -1.03
CA THR A 10 10.15 6.69 -1.94
C THR A 10 10.51 7.11 -3.36
N LEU A 11 9.87 8.15 -3.91
CA LEU A 11 10.17 8.68 -5.24
C LEU A 11 11.62 9.13 -5.38
N PHE A 12 12.14 9.87 -4.40
CA PHE A 12 13.54 10.29 -4.42
C PHE A 12 14.49 9.09 -4.42
N LEU A 13 14.21 8.08 -3.60
CA LEU A 13 15.00 6.85 -3.61
C LEU A 13 14.82 6.07 -4.90
N ASP A 14 13.66 6.13 -5.55
CA ASP A 14 13.34 5.43 -6.79
C ASP A 14 14.05 6.02 -8.02
N GLU A 15 14.19 7.33 -8.07
CA GLU A 15 14.96 8.03 -9.10
C GLU A 15 16.48 7.95 -8.88
N CYS A 16 16.93 7.53 -7.69
CA CYS A 16 18.36 7.39 -7.41
C CYS A 16 18.97 6.13 -8.05
N PRO A 17 20.21 6.20 -8.55
CA PRO A 17 20.97 5.03 -8.96
C PRO A 17 21.08 3.98 -7.85
N LEU A 18 21.22 2.71 -8.23
CA LEU A 18 21.39 1.63 -7.27
C LEU A 18 22.60 1.89 -6.36
N PRO A 19 22.44 1.91 -5.03
CA PRO A 19 23.55 2.20 -4.13
C PRO A 19 24.53 1.03 -4.05
N SER A 20 25.82 1.33 -3.86
CA SER A 20 26.82 0.30 -3.58
C SER A 20 26.61 -0.36 -2.21
N LYS A 21 27.08 -1.61 -2.05
CA LYS A 21 27.04 -2.33 -0.76
C LYS A 21 27.66 -1.51 0.38
N ASP A 22 28.78 -0.84 0.13
CA ASP A 22 29.45 0.02 1.12
C ASP A 22 28.61 1.24 1.51
N THR A 23 27.86 1.80 0.57
CA THR A 23 26.97 2.95 0.83
C THR A 23 25.80 2.53 1.71
N VAL A 24 25.17 1.39 1.40
CA VAL A 24 24.12 0.79 2.22
C VAL A 24 24.66 0.47 3.62
N HIS A 25 25.84 -0.13 3.72
CA HIS A 25 26.47 -0.45 5.01
C HIS A 25 26.72 0.80 5.85
N ARG A 26 27.33 1.85 5.28
CA ARG A 26 27.54 3.14 5.97
C ARG A 26 26.24 3.77 6.45
N LEU A 27 25.18 3.69 5.63
CA LEU A 27 23.86 4.16 6.01
C LEU A 27 23.34 3.41 7.24
N LEU A 28 23.32 2.07 7.21
CA LEU A 28 22.85 1.24 8.33
C LEU A 28 23.62 1.53 9.63
N CYS A 29 24.95 1.70 9.54
CA CYS A 29 25.79 2.11 10.67
C CYS A 29 25.41 3.50 11.22
N SER A 30 25.08 4.46 10.34
CA SER A 30 24.66 5.81 10.77
C SER A 30 23.26 5.83 11.39
N LEU A 31 22.37 4.92 10.97
CA LEU A 31 21.02 4.81 11.54
C LEU A 31 21.04 4.32 12.99
N ARG A 32 22.06 3.55 13.41
CA ARG A 32 22.21 2.99 14.77
C ARG A 32 20.90 2.32 15.26
N LEU A 33 20.44 1.36 14.47
CA LEU A 33 19.14 0.68 14.65
C LEU A 33 19.06 -0.11 15.97
N ASP A 34 20.19 -0.60 16.47
CA ASP A 34 20.36 -1.19 17.80
C ASP A 34 19.92 -0.23 18.91
N GLN A 35 20.41 1.01 18.88
CA GLN A 35 20.06 2.05 19.85
C GLN A 35 18.62 2.56 19.67
N ALA A 36 18.13 2.55 18.44
CA ALA A 36 16.76 2.94 18.12
C ALA A 36 15.70 1.87 18.52
N SER A 37 16.13 0.63 18.76
CA SER A 37 15.25 -0.46 19.21
C SER A 37 14.95 -0.38 20.71
N SER A 38 15.85 0.25 21.49
CA SER A 38 15.72 0.40 22.94
C SER A 38 14.46 1.17 23.34
N SER A 39 13.82 0.74 24.43
CA SER A 39 12.71 1.44 25.07
C SER A 39 13.09 2.85 25.58
N SER A 40 14.39 3.12 25.76
CA SER A 40 14.94 4.42 26.15
C SER A 40 15.25 5.37 24.98
N SER A 41 14.91 5.00 23.74
CA SER A 41 15.23 5.83 22.58
C SER A 41 14.50 7.18 22.61
N THR A 42 15.24 8.27 22.46
CA THR A 42 14.71 9.64 22.37
C THR A 42 14.34 10.05 20.94
N ARG A 43 14.45 9.14 19.97
CA ARG A 43 14.22 9.44 18.56
C ARG A 43 12.75 9.79 18.30
N LYS A 44 12.53 10.75 17.39
CA LYS A 44 11.19 11.22 17.03
C LYS A 44 10.44 10.13 16.25
N ARG A 45 9.11 10.18 16.37
CA ARG A 45 8.15 9.33 15.62
C ARG A 45 8.38 9.34 14.11
N SER A 46 8.58 10.54 13.56
CA SER A 46 8.86 10.76 12.14
C SER A 46 10.17 10.11 11.71
N TRP A 47 11.18 10.04 12.60
CA TRP A 47 12.42 9.34 12.31
C TRP A 47 12.16 7.85 12.11
N HIS A 48 11.46 7.20 13.05
CA HIS A 48 11.16 5.76 12.92
C HIS A 48 10.36 5.44 11.65
N ARG A 49 9.34 6.25 11.36
CA ARG A 49 8.56 6.16 10.12
C ARG A 49 9.46 6.24 8.89
N ASN A 50 10.25 7.30 8.79
CA ASN A 50 11.13 7.53 7.64
C ASN A 50 12.20 6.44 7.51
N THR A 51 12.75 5.95 8.62
CA THR A 51 13.68 4.82 8.62
C THR A 51 13.04 3.55 8.05
N CYS A 52 11.81 3.23 8.42
CA CYS A 52 11.12 2.07 7.85
C CYS A 52 10.90 2.23 6.34
N ILE A 53 10.51 3.42 5.87
CA ILE A 53 10.35 3.72 4.44
C ILE A 53 11.67 3.54 3.70
N VAL A 54 12.76 4.13 4.19
CA VAL A 54 14.10 4.01 3.58
C VAL A 54 14.55 2.56 3.51
N LEU A 55 14.37 1.79 4.60
CA LEU A 55 14.73 0.37 4.62
C LEU A 55 13.90 -0.45 3.62
N GLY A 56 12.59 -0.20 3.53
CA GLY A 56 11.70 -0.85 2.57
C GLY A 56 12.05 -0.53 1.12
N SER A 57 12.27 0.75 0.79
CA SER A 57 12.67 1.17 -0.56
C SER A 57 14.03 0.61 -0.98
N LEU A 58 14.99 0.53 -0.05
CA LEU A 58 16.26 -0.14 -0.32
C LEU A 58 16.08 -1.65 -0.53
N ALA A 59 15.20 -2.30 0.25
CA ALA A 59 14.96 -3.73 0.16
C ALA A 59 14.35 -4.12 -1.20
N GLU A 60 13.44 -3.29 -1.70
CA GLU A 60 12.82 -3.44 -3.02
C GLU A 60 13.82 -3.23 -4.16
N LYS A 61 14.72 -2.24 -4.03
CA LYS A 61 15.74 -1.98 -5.06
C LYS A 61 16.86 -2.99 -5.12
N LEU A 62 17.28 -3.51 -3.96
CA LEU A 62 18.43 -4.41 -3.87
C LEU A 62 17.99 -5.83 -4.18
N ALA A 63 18.39 -6.38 -5.32
CA ALA A 63 18.10 -7.77 -5.65
C ALA A 63 19.10 -8.75 -4.99
N GLY A 64 18.61 -9.96 -4.66
CA GLY A 64 19.41 -11.12 -4.25
C GLY A 64 20.31 -10.87 -3.05
N SER A 65 21.60 -11.21 -3.17
CA SER A 65 22.57 -11.20 -2.05
C SER A 65 22.70 -9.85 -1.33
N SER A 66 22.42 -8.73 -2.01
CA SER A 66 22.52 -7.40 -1.41
C SER A 66 21.38 -7.11 -0.43
N SER A 67 20.14 -7.48 -0.77
CA SER A 67 19.01 -7.35 0.16
C SER A 67 19.13 -8.34 1.31
N VAL A 68 19.61 -9.56 1.06
CA VAL A 68 19.90 -10.55 2.12
C VAL A 68 20.93 -10.02 3.12
N ALA A 69 22.01 -9.37 2.66
CA ALA A 69 23.00 -8.77 3.55
C ALA A 69 22.43 -7.60 4.39
N MET A 70 21.46 -6.85 3.86
CA MET A 70 20.81 -5.76 4.57
C MET A 70 19.81 -6.26 5.63
N CYS A 71 19.17 -7.41 5.40
CA CYS A 71 18.29 -8.09 6.36
C CYS A 71 19.07 -8.81 7.48
N ASN A 72 20.09 -8.15 8.02
CA ASN A 72 20.89 -8.64 9.14
C ASN A 72 20.10 -8.57 10.47
N PRO A 73 20.59 -9.23 11.54
CA PRO A 73 19.88 -9.29 12.83
C PRO A 73 19.52 -7.91 13.41
N THR A 74 20.36 -6.90 13.24
CA THR A 74 20.10 -5.55 13.74
C THR A 74 18.92 -4.91 13.02
N THR A 75 18.89 -4.97 11.69
CA THR A 75 17.78 -4.45 10.87
C THR A 75 16.48 -5.19 11.16
N LEU A 76 16.54 -6.53 11.20
CA LEU A 76 15.37 -7.37 11.43
C LEU A 76 14.79 -7.15 12.83
N ASN A 77 15.62 -7.19 13.88
CA ASN A 77 15.18 -6.94 15.25
C ASN A 77 14.56 -5.55 15.40
N TYR A 78 15.12 -4.54 14.73
CA TYR A 78 14.54 -3.21 14.72
C TYR A 78 13.12 -3.21 14.12
N LEU A 79 12.94 -3.78 12.92
CA LEU A 79 11.62 -3.82 12.26
C LEU A 79 10.60 -4.65 13.05
N ILE A 80 10.98 -5.84 13.52
CA ILE A 80 10.13 -6.71 14.32
C ILE A 80 9.71 -6.02 15.61
N SER A 81 10.63 -5.31 16.29
CA SER A 81 10.30 -4.56 17.52
C SER A 81 9.23 -3.48 17.33
N ARG A 82 8.93 -3.08 16.09
CA ARG A 82 7.89 -2.10 15.76
C ARG A 82 6.53 -2.71 15.47
N ILE A 83 6.47 -4.01 15.18
CA ILE A 83 5.23 -4.73 14.88
C ILE A 83 4.85 -5.72 15.98
N VAL A 84 5.51 -5.67 17.14
CA VAL A 84 5.16 -6.45 18.34
C VAL A 84 4.64 -5.54 19.46
N PRO A 85 3.86 -6.08 20.42
CA PRO A 85 3.44 -5.32 21.60
C PRO A 85 4.62 -4.78 22.44
N PRO A 86 4.48 -3.59 23.05
CA PRO A 86 3.34 -2.67 22.94
C PRO A 86 3.30 -1.97 21.58
N PHE A 87 2.15 -2.02 20.89
CA PHE A 87 1.96 -1.34 19.62
C PHE A 87 1.89 0.17 19.82
N THR A 88 3.04 0.83 19.84
CA THR A 88 3.13 2.24 20.23
C THR A 88 2.43 3.17 19.24
N GLN A 89 2.61 2.97 17.93
CA GLN A 89 2.14 3.89 16.88
C GLN A 89 1.76 3.18 15.59
N ALA A 90 0.47 3.19 15.24
CA ALA A 90 -0.06 2.52 14.04
C ALA A 90 0.67 2.91 12.74
N ARG A 91 1.05 4.19 12.58
CA ARG A 91 1.78 4.63 11.38
C ARG A 91 3.18 4.01 11.29
N VAL A 92 3.91 3.90 12.40
CA VAL A 92 5.24 3.26 12.40
C VAL A 92 5.10 1.76 12.19
N VAL A 93 4.09 1.14 12.82
CA VAL A 93 3.74 -0.28 12.61
C VAL A 93 3.49 -0.55 11.13
N LEU A 94 2.68 0.28 10.46
CA LEU A 94 2.37 0.16 9.04
C LEU A 94 3.64 0.13 8.19
N PHE A 95 4.49 1.16 8.30
CA PHE A 95 5.70 1.21 7.47
C PHE A 95 6.74 0.15 7.83
N ALA A 96 6.80 -0.31 9.08
CA ALA A 96 7.65 -1.44 9.46
C ALA A 96 7.17 -2.75 8.84
N LEU A 97 5.85 -2.99 8.83
CA LEU A 97 5.24 -4.13 8.16
C LEU A 97 5.52 -4.10 6.65
N LEU A 98 5.26 -2.96 6.00
CA LEU A 98 5.56 -2.80 4.57
C LEU A 98 7.04 -3.02 4.25
N ALA A 99 7.95 -2.54 5.09
CA ALA A 99 9.38 -2.81 4.92
C ALA A 99 9.69 -4.31 4.99
N LEU A 100 9.11 -5.04 5.95
CA LEU A 100 9.28 -6.49 6.06
C LEU A 100 8.75 -7.22 4.81
N GLU A 101 7.62 -6.79 4.26
CA GLU A 101 7.10 -7.33 3.00
C GLU A 101 8.09 -7.12 1.84
N LYS A 102 8.69 -5.93 1.72
CA LYS A 102 9.72 -5.67 0.69
C LYS A 102 10.97 -6.52 0.89
N PHE A 103 11.42 -6.71 2.14
CA PHE A 103 12.53 -7.64 2.42
C PHE A 103 12.19 -9.09 2.02
N ALA A 104 10.94 -9.51 2.20
CA ALA A 104 10.46 -10.85 1.89
C ALA A 104 10.31 -11.14 0.39
N GLN A 105 10.67 -10.22 -0.50
CA GLN A 105 10.76 -10.50 -1.94
C GLN A 105 11.85 -11.53 -2.29
N THR A 106 12.84 -11.75 -1.42
CA THR A 106 13.77 -12.88 -1.54
C THR A 106 13.36 -14.02 -0.62
N SER A 107 13.47 -15.26 -1.10
CA SER A 107 13.05 -16.46 -0.36
C SER A 107 13.83 -16.64 0.95
N GLU A 108 15.12 -16.26 0.98
CA GLU A 108 15.96 -16.32 2.17
C GLU A 108 15.48 -15.37 3.28
N ASN A 109 15.16 -14.13 2.90
CA ASN A 109 14.64 -13.14 3.84
C ASN A 109 13.23 -13.49 4.30
N GLN A 110 12.36 -13.93 3.37
CA GLN A 110 11.02 -14.39 3.69
C GLN A 110 11.07 -15.51 4.74
N PHE A 111 11.91 -16.52 4.53
CA PHE A 111 12.10 -17.61 5.48
C PHE A 111 12.57 -17.09 6.85
N LEU A 112 13.60 -16.24 6.88
CA LEU A 112 14.15 -15.68 8.11
C LEU A 112 13.09 -14.85 8.88
N ILE A 113 12.34 -14.00 8.18
CA ILE A 113 11.30 -13.17 8.76
C ILE A 113 10.17 -14.04 9.32
N SER A 114 9.66 -15.00 8.54
CA SER A 114 8.62 -15.93 8.98
C SER A 114 9.04 -16.68 10.25
N ARG A 115 10.26 -17.23 10.28
CA ARG A 115 10.79 -17.91 11.46
C ARG A 115 10.88 -17.00 12.69
N THR A 116 11.24 -15.73 12.48
CA THR A 116 11.32 -14.76 13.58
C THR A 116 9.94 -14.39 14.11
N LEU A 117 8.94 -14.24 13.24
CA LEU A 117 7.55 -13.98 13.62
C LEU A 117 6.93 -15.15 14.39
N GLU A 118 7.26 -16.39 14.02
CA GLU A 118 6.82 -17.62 14.69
C GLU A 118 7.40 -17.78 16.11
N GLN A 119 8.54 -17.16 16.42
CA GLN A 119 9.16 -17.22 17.75
C GLN A 119 8.46 -16.34 18.79
N ALA A 120 7.62 -15.39 18.37
CA ALA A 120 6.88 -14.55 19.29
C ALA A 120 5.83 -15.39 20.07
N PRO A 121 5.56 -15.10 21.36
CA PRO A 121 4.54 -15.82 22.13
C PRO A 121 3.15 -15.83 21.48
N SER A 122 2.82 -14.77 20.74
CA SER A 122 1.66 -14.68 19.87
C SER A 122 2.10 -14.06 18.56
N HIS A 123 1.72 -14.67 17.44
CA HIS A 123 2.14 -14.25 16.11
C HIS A 123 1.74 -12.77 15.89
N PRO A 124 2.69 -11.84 15.67
CA PRO A 124 2.39 -10.41 15.73
C PRO A 124 1.38 -9.98 14.66
N LEU A 125 1.47 -10.54 13.46
CA LEU A 125 0.52 -10.22 12.38
C LEU A 125 -0.90 -10.70 12.68
N LYS A 126 -1.08 -11.78 13.47
CA LYS A 126 -2.42 -12.25 13.88
C LYS A 126 -3.06 -11.30 14.89
N GLN A 127 -2.24 -10.58 15.67
CA GLN A 127 -2.76 -9.52 16.54
C GLN A 127 -3.09 -8.24 15.76
N LEU A 128 -2.33 -7.97 14.69
CA LEU A 128 -2.53 -6.79 13.86
C LEU A 128 -3.71 -6.95 12.88
N GLU A 129 -3.97 -8.15 12.36
CA GLU A 129 -5.10 -8.38 11.43
C GLU A 129 -6.46 -8.05 12.08
N GLU A 130 -6.61 -8.24 13.39
CA GLU A 130 -7.79 -7.84 14.17
C GLU A 130 -8.11 -6.34 14.03
N TRP A 131 -7.11 -5.51 13.71
CA TRP A 131 -7.32 -4.09 13.50
C TRP A 131 -8.05 -3.77 12.20
N ARG A 132 -8.25 -4.73 11.28
CA ARG A 132 -9.02 -4.57 10.05
C ARG A 132 -10.44 -4.10 10.33
N HIS A 133 -11.00 -4.49 11.48
CA HIS A 133 -12.35 -4.11 11.91
C HIS A 133 -12.39 -2.79 12.72
N CYS A 134 -11.25 -2.11 12.88
CA CYS A 134 -11.17 -0.88 13.66
C CYS A 134 -11.75 0.31 12.89
N THR A 135 -13.00 0.69 13.21
CA THR A 135 -13.69 1.83 12.58
C THR A 135 -13.29 3.20 13.15
N SER A 136 -12.82 3.24 14.41
CA SER A 136 -12.46 4.48 15.10
C SER A 136 -11.08 5.02 14.74
N ASN A 137 -10.26 4.25 14.02
CA ASN A 137 -8.89 4.65 13.67
C ASN A 137 -8.48 4.13 12.29
N ALA A 138 -8.54 5.01 11.29
CA ALA A 138 -8.19 4.69 9.90
C ALA A 138 -6.75 4.14 9.73
N MET A 139 -5.79 4.56 10.55
CA MET A 139 -4.42 4.01 10.49
C MET A 139 -4.36 2.57 11.00
N LYS A 140 -5.08 2.25 12.09
CA LYS A 140 -5.16 0.88 12.58
C LYS A 140 -5.84 -0.03 11.55
N ARG A 141 -6.92 0.45 10.92
CA ARG A 141 -7.59 -0.26 9.82
C ARG A 141 -6.62 -0.61 8.68
N GLN A 142 -5.79 0.34 8.25
CA GLN A 142 -4.77 0.11 7.22
C GLN A 142 -3.71 -0.92 7.64
N VAL A 143 -3.25 -0.87 8.90
CA VAL A 143 -2.35 -1.90 9.44
C VAL A 143 -3.00 -3.27 9.40
N GLY A 144 -4.27 -3.38 9.79
CA GLY A 144 -5.01 -4.64 9.75
C GLY A 144 -5.21 -5.16 8.33
N PHE A 145 -5.51 -4.29 7.37
CA PHE A 145 -5.54 -4.64 5.94
C PHE A 145 -4.20 -5.24 5.48
N CYS A 146 -3.08 -4.54 5.73
CA CYS A 146 -1.76 -5.03 5.33
C CYS A 146 -1.36 -6.32 6.06
N ALA A 147 -1.68 -6.45 7.36
CA ALA A 147 -1.38 -7.66 8.12
C ALA A 147 -2.17 -8.87 7.60
N THR A 148 -3.45 -8.67 7.26
CA THR A 148 -4.30 -9.69 6.62
C THR A 148 -3.69 -10.13 5.29
N TRP A 149 -3.38 -9.16 4.42
CA TRP A 149 -2.74 -9.42 3.13
C TRP A 149 -1.42 -10.18 3.28
N ALA A 150 -0.56 -9.76 4.21
CA ALA A 150 0.73 -10.38 4.44
C ALA A 150 0.59 -11.83 4.95
N LEU A 151 -0.38 -12.12 5.81
CA LEU A 151 -0.66 -13.48 6.29
C LEU A 151 -1.24 -14.40 5.19
N ASP A 152 -2.01 -13.84 4.25
CA ASP A 152 -2.57 -14.59 3.12
C ASP A 152 -1.54 -14.86 2.02
N ASN A 153 -0.60 -13.93 1.78
CA ASN A 153 0.22 -13.94 0.56
C ASN A 153 1.73 -14.13 0.79
N ILE A 154 2.27 -13.75 1.96
CA ILE A 154 3.73 -13.64 2.17
C ILE A 154 4.18 -14.49 3.36
N PHE A 155 3.61 -14.27 4.54
CA PHE A 155 3.98 -14.93 5.80
C PHE A 155 2.91 -15.96 6.18
N ILE A 156 2.70 -16.95 5.30
CA ILE A 156 1.66 -17.97 5.45
C ILE A 156 1.93 -18.80 6.71
N THR A 157 0.95 -18.88 7.59
CA THR A 157 1.04 -19.71 8.81
C THR A 157 0.30 -21.03 8.63
N PRO A 158 0.94 -22.19 8.90
CA PRO A 158 0.25 -23.49 8.87
C PRO A 158 -0.92 -23.43 9.87
N ASN A 159 -2.13 -23.74 9.43
CA ASN A 159 -3.38 -23.71 10.23
C ASN A 159 -4.09 -22.35 10.40
N ARG A 160 -3.71 -21.30 9.67
CA ARG A 160 -4.58 -20.12 9.53
C ARG A 160 -5.44 -20.28 8.29
N THR A 161 -6.76 -20.18 8.46
CA THR A 161 -7.72 -20.07 7.35
C THR A 161 -7.50 -18.75 6.62
N TYR A 162 -7.55 -18.77 5.28
CA TYR A 162 -7.33 -17.55 4.51
C TYR A 162 -8.50 -16.57 4.69
N ALA A 163 -8.23 -15.27 4.60
CA ALA A 163 -9.28 -14.28 4.84
C ALA A 163 -10.39 -14.35 3.77
N TYR A 164 -10.07 -14.73 2.53
CA TYR A 164 -11.06 -14.88 1.45
C TYR A 164 -12.03 -16.05 1.69
N GLU A 165 -11.64 -17.06 2.48
CA GLU A 165 -12.50 -18.22 2.79
C GLU A 165 -13.54 -17.90 3.88
N THR A 166 -13.32 -16.83 4.66
CA THR A 166 -14.15 -16.46 5.81
C THR A 166 -14.92 -15.15 5.62
N THR A 167 -14.56 -14.37 4.60
CA THR A 167 -15.21 -13.09 4.30
C THR A 167 -16.57 -13.34 3.64
N ASP A 168 -17.65 -12.79 4.22
CA ASP A 168 -18.99 -12.88 3.63
C ASP A 168 -19.11 -11.97 2.41
N VAL A 169 -19.17 -12.60 1.23
CA VAL A 169 -19.34 -11.93 -0.06
C VAL A 169 -20.74 -12.14 -0.64
N SER A 170 -21.68 -12.74 0.09
CA SER A 170 -23.00 -13.12 -0.42
C SER A 170 -23.86 -11.94 -0.91
N LYS A 171 -23.55 -10.73 -0.45
CA LYS A 171 -24.24 -9.48 -0.82
C LYS A 171 -23.45 -8.62 -1.82
N ILE A 172 -22.32 -9.11 -2.32
CA ILE A 172 -21.44 -8.37 -3.21
C ILE A 172 -21.68 -8.82 -4.65
N ASN A 173 -22.20 -7.91 -5.48
CA ASN A 173 -22.52 -8.19 -6.88
C ASN A 173 -21.41 -7.72 -7.86
N ALA A 174 -20.54 -6.83 -7.41
CA ALA A 174 -19.41 -6.30 -8.18
C ALA A 174 -18.21 -6.15 -7.24
N MET A 175 -17.03 -6.51 -7.74
CA MET A 175 -15.76 -6.48 -7.00
C MET A 175 -14.68 -5.88 -7.89
N LEU A 176 -13.55 -5.52 -7.31
CA LEU A 176 -12.31 -5.28 -8.03
C LEU A 176 -11.83 -6.60 -8.66
N ASN A 177 -11.53 -6.56 -9.95
CA ASN A 177 -11.23 -7.75 -10.73
C ASN A 177 -9.74 -8.12 -10.63
N HIS A 178 -9.45 -9.26 -10.00
CA HIS A 178 -8.09 -9.79 -9.85
C HIS A 178 -7.46 -10.28 -11.17
N GLU A 179 -8.24 -10.44 -12.24
CA GLU A 179 -7.73 -10.75 -13.59
C GLU A 179 -7.52 -9.50 -14.45
N ASP A 180 -8.02 -8.35 -14.02
CA ASP A 180 -7.97 -7.08 -14.75
C ASP A 180 -7.43 -5.96 -13.85
N VAL A 181 -6.21 -6.22 -13.37
CA VAL A 181 -5.45 -5.43 -12.39
C VAL A 181 -3.96 -5.49 -12.71
N SER A 182 -3.22 -4.47 -12.31
CA SER A 182 -1.76 -4.47 -12.36
C SER A 182 -1.13 -5.27 -11.20
N GLU A 183 0.10 -5.75 -11.41
CA GLU A 183 0.71 -6.85 -10.65
C GLU A 183 0.84 -6.64 -9.12
N TYR A 184 1.05 -5.39 -8.67
CA TYR A 184 1.43 -5.12 -7.28
C TYR A 184 0.30 -4.56 -6.42
N LEU A 185 -0.91 -4.44 -6.97
CA LEU A 185 -2.05 -3.93 -6.22
C LEU A 185 -2.56 -4.96 -5.21
N LYS A 186 -2.69 -4.54 -3.94
CA LYS A 186 -3.30 -5.37 -2.90
C LYS A 186 -4.81 -5.21 -2.95
N ILE A 187 -5.53 -6.32 -3.11
CA ILE A 187 -7.00 -6.35 -3.08
C ILE A 187 -7.47 -7.04 -1.80
N GLY A 188 -8.42 -6.42 -1.09
CA GLY A 188 -9.03 -7.01 0.11
C GLY A 188 -9.79 -8.30 -0.19
N PRO A 189 -10.00 -9.19 0.80
CA PRO A 189 -10.65 -10.48 0.57
C PRO A 189 -12.14 -10.39 0.22
N ASP A 190 -12.77 -9.22 0.42
CA ASP A 190 -14.13 -8.92 -0.07
C ASP A 190 -14.13 -8.37 -1.51
N GLY A 191 -12.95 -8.09 -2.08
CA GLY A 191 -12.80 -7.47 -3.38
C GLY A 191 -13.26 -6.00 -3.43
N LEU A 192 -13.42 -5.30 -2.30
CA LEU A 192 -13.96 -3.94 -2.27
C LEU A 192 -12.94 -2.86 -1.88
N GLU A 193 -11.73 -3.26 -1.51
CA GLU A 193 -10.65 -2.34 -1.14
C GLU A 193 -9.38 -2.65 -1.92
N ALA A 194 -8.76 -1.59 -2.46
CA ALA A 194 -7.45 -1.67 -3.09
C ALA A 194 -6.43 -0.80 -2.34
N ARG A 195 -5.18 -1.26 -2.32
CA ARG A 195 -4.04 -0.51 -1.77
C ARG A 195 -2.81 -0.71 -2.63
N CYS A 196 -2.14 0.39 -2.95
CA CYS A 196 -0.82 0.38 -3.60
C CYS A 196 0.26 0.79 -2.58
N ASP A 197 1.35 0.01 -2.51
CA ASP A 197 2.54 0.27 -1.67
C ASP A 197 3.85 0.20 -2.50
N VAL A 198 3.75 0.37 -3.83
CA VAL A 198 4.86 0.48 -4.78
C VAL A 198 4.90 1.88 -5.38
N SER A 199 5.97 2.23 -6.08
CA SER A 199 6.11 3.52 -6.76
C SER A 199 5.33 3.60 -8.09
N SER A 200 5.04 2.46 -8.72
CA SER A 200 4.27 2.38 -9.97
C SER A 200 2.79 2.74 -9.77
N PHE A 201 2.15 3.19 -10.85
CA PHE A 201 0.76 3.63 -10.84
C PHE A 201 -0.19 2.45 -11.11
N GLU A 202 -0.40 1.65 -10.08
CA GLU A 202 -1.23 0.45 -10.15
C GLU A 202 -2.71 0.78 -10.41
N SER A 203 -3.39 -0.03 -11.24
CA SER A 203 -4.77 0.20 -11.69
C SER A 203 -5.57 -1.10 -11.69
N VAL A 204 -6.88 -1.00 -11.44
CA VAL A 204 -7.81 -2.13 -11.42
C VAL A 204 -9.18 -1.72 -11.98
N ARG A 205 -9.83 -2.60 -12.73
CA ARG A 205 -11.26 -2.46 -13.10
C ARG A 205 -12.13 -3.34 -12.23
N CYS A 206 -13.41 -2.99 -12.11
CA CYS A 206 -14.37 -3.87 -11.45
C CYS A 206 -14.82 -5.03 -12.37
N THR A 207 -15.44 -6.04 -11.78
CA THR A 207 -15.95 -7.24 -12.46
C THR A 207 -17.26 -7.00 -13.21
N PHE A 208 -17.88 -5.83 -13.04
CA PHE A 208 -19.19 -5.51 -13.60
C PHE A 208 -19.10 -4.39 -14.63
N ALA A 209 -19.42 -4.71 -15.88
CA ALA A 209 -19.46 -3.74 -16.97
C ALA A 209 -20.88 -3.20 -17.18
N VAL A 210 -20.98 -1.89 -17.40
CA VAL A 210 -22.24 -1.20 -17.72
C VAL A 210 -22.24 -0.79 -19.19
N GLN A 211 -23.38 -0.91 -19.86
CA GLN A 211 -23.51 -0.64 -21.30
C GLN A 211 -24.56 0.42 -21.64
N ASP A 212 -25.54 0.63 -20.75
CA ASP A 212 -26.60 1.62 -20.92
C ASP A 212 -27.10 2.12 -19.56
N GLY A 213 -27.84 3.23 -19.56
CA GLY A 213 -28.49 3.81 -18.39
C GLY A 213 -27.62 4.78 -17.59
N VAL A 214 -28.03 5.00 -16.35
CA VAL A 214 -27.38 5.92 -15.40
C VAL A 214 -26.93 5.12 -14.18
N TRP A 215 -25.64 5.19 -13.88
CA TRP A 215 -24.99 4.41 -12.83
C TRP A 215 -24.25 5.32 -11.87
N PHE A 216 -24.25 4.95 -10.60
CA PHE A 216 -23.57 5.67 -9.54
C PHE A 216 -22.81 4.70 -8.65
N TYR A 217 -21.60 5.06 -8.26
CA TYR A 217 -20.87 4.40 -7.20
C TYR A 217 -20.16 5.41 -6.31
N GLU A 218 -19.76 4.97 -5.13
CA GLU A 218 -18.98 5.76 -4.18
C GLU A 218 -17.66 5.06 -3.87
N ALA A 219 -16.59 5.83 -3.72
CA ALA A 219 -15.29 5.35 -3.28
C ALA A 219 -14.84 6.12 -2.04
N THR A 220 -14.62 5.42 -0.93
CA THR A 220 -14.05 6.02 0.29
C THR A 220 -12.53 6.01 0.22
N VAL A 221 -11.91 7.16 0.46
CA VAL A 221 -10.47 7.35 0.38
C VAL A 221 -9.84 7.15 1.76
N PHE A 222 -8.88 6.23 1.89
CA PHE A 222 -8.20 5.98 3.18
C PHE A 222 -6.83 6.65 3.32
N THR A 223 -6.27 7.19 2.23
CA THR A 223 -4.96 7.84 2.21
C THR A 223 -5.05 9.16 1.45
N PRO A 224 -4.32 10.21 1.86
CA PRO A 224 -4.36 11.51 1.17
C PRO A 224 -3.49 11.55 -0.09
N GLY A 225 -2.99 10.40 -0.56
CA GLY A 225 -2.00 10.32 -1.63
C GLY A 225 -2.60 10.53 -3.02
N VAL A 226 -1.74 10.55 -4.03
CA VAL A 226 -2.13 10.62 -5.44
C VAL A 226 -2.79 9.30 -5.85
N MET A 227 -4.04 9.37 -6.29
CA MET A 227 -4.81 8.25 -6.86
C MET A 227 -5.79 8.83 -7.89
N GLN A 228 -6.22 8.01 -8.85
CA GLN A 228 -7.22 8.38 -9.86
C GLN A 228 -8.41 7.42 -9.74
N ILE A 229 -9.62 7.95 -9.63
CA ILE A 229 -10.87 7.19 -9.47
C ILE A 229 -11.80 7.58 -10.63
N GLY A 230 -12.39 6.61 -11.31
CA GLY A 230 -13.36 6.92 -12.37
C GLY A 230 -13.82 5.74 -13.21
N PHE A 231 -13.97 5.97 -14.50
CA PHE A 231 -14.55 5.01 -15.44
C PHE A 231 -13.57 4.71 -16.57
N ALA A 232 -13.48 3.44 -16.93
CA ALA A 232 -12.64 2.97 -18.02
C ALA A 232 -13.38 1.90 -18.82
N THR A 233 -13.23 1.93 -20.13
CA THR A 233 -13.64 0.80 -20.98
C THR A 233 -12.54 -0.27 -21.00
N LYS A 234 -12.86 -1.47 -21.51
CA LYS A 234 -11.86 -2.53 -21.74
C LYS A 234 -10.73 -2.15 -22.70
N ARG A 235 -10.88 -1.08 -23.48
CA ARG A 235 -9.84 -0.58 -24.37
C ARG A 235 -8.76 0.22 -23.64
N SER A 236 -9.07 0.71 -22.43
CA SER A 236 -8.11 1.43 -21.62
C SER A 236 -6.97 0.50 -21.20
N ARG A 237 -5.74 1.02 -21.24
CA ARG A 237 -4.52 0.24 -20.97
C ARG A 237 -3.93 0.69 -19.64
N PHE A 238 -3.50 -0.27 -18.83
CA PHE A 238 -2.79 0.01 -17.59
C PHE A 238 -1.31 -0.29 -17.79
N LEU A 239 -0.49 0.76 -17.89
CA LEU A 239 0.98 0.66 -17.98
C LEU A 239 1.57 1.26 -16.71
N ASN A 240 1.45 0.49 -15.63
CA ASN A 240 1.81 0.89 -14.26
C ASN A 240 3.23 1.46 -14.12
N HIS A 241 4.22 0.86 -14.78
CA HIS A 241 5.62 1.34 -14.75
C HIS A 241 5.88 2.62 -15.54
N GLU A 242 5.01 2.94 -16.50
CA GLU A 242 5.07 4.21 -17.26
C GLU A 242 4.21 5.30 -16.58
N GLY A 243 3.61 4.99 -15.44
CA GLY A 243 2.69 5.88 -14.74
C GLY A 243 1.36 6.06 -15.46
N TYR A 244 1.03 5.16 -16.40
CA TYR A 244 -0.17 5.26 -17.24
C TYR A 244 -1.32 4.47 -16.62
N GLY A 245 -2.32 5.20 -16.13
CA GLY A 245 -3.48 4.65 -15.46
C GLY A 245 -4.79 5.15 -16.05
N ILE A 246 -5.77 5.34 -15.16
CA ILE A 246 -7.14 5.72 -15.52
C ILE A 246 -7.18 7.22 -15.79
N GLY A 247 -7.68 7.62 -16.96
CA GLY A 247 -7.73 9.02 -17.40
C GLY A 247 -6.55 9.42 -18.30
N ASP A 248 -5.57 8.53 -18.51
CA ASP A 248 -4.42 8.82 -19.36
C ASP A 248 -4.65 8.44 -20.84
N ASP A 249 -5.73 7.71 -21.15
CA ASP A 249 -6.16 7.37 -22.51
C ASP A 249 -7.52 7.97 -22.91
N GLU A 250 -7.83 7.89 -24.20
CA GLU A 250 -9.13 8.26 -24.79
C GLU A 250 -10.30 7.38 -24.32
N SER A 251 -10.00 6.26 -23.66
CA SER A 251 -10.96 5.21 -23.28
C SER A 251 -11.30 5.22 -21.79
N SER A 252 -10.88 6.26 -21.07
CA SER A 252 -11.09 6.43 -19.63
C SER A 252 -11.17 7.89 -19.21
N VAL A 253 -11.83 8.13 -18.07
CA VAL A 253 -11.93 9.42 -17.41
C VAL A 253 -11.77 9.17 -15.92
N ALA A 254 -10.97 10.00 -15.25
CA ALA A 254 -10.75 9.86 -13.81
C ALA A 254 -10.66 11.21 -13.11
N TYR A 255 -10.85 11.15 -11.81
CA TYR A 255 -10.68 12.26 -10.91
C TYR A 255 -9.59 11.94 -9.88
N ASP A 256 -8.71 12.90 -9.66
CA ASP A 256 -7.65 12.87 -8.66
C ASP A 256 -7.91 13.95 -7.61
N GLY A 257 -8.33 13.53 -6.41
CA GLY A 257 -8.64 14.47 -5.33
C GLY A 257 -7.41 14.99 -4.58
N CYS A 258 -6.23 14.40 -4.75
CA CYS A 258 -4.99 14.93 -4.17
C CYS A 258 -4.53 16.17 -4.92
N ARG A 259 -4.60 16.12 -6.25
CA ARG A 259 -4.21 17.22 -7.16
C ARG A 259 -5.39 18.09 -7.59
N GLN A 260 -6.62 17.64 -7.31
CA GLN A 260 -7.89 18.27 -7.71
C GLN A 260 -8.01 18.37 -9.23
N LEU A 261 -7.70 17.28 -9.92
CA LEU A 261 -7.62 17.23 -11.37
C LEU A 261 -8.59 16.20 -11.94
N LEU A 262 -9.34 16.61 -12.97
CA LEU A 262 -10.08 15.71 -13.87
C LEU A 262 -9.16 15.35 -15.03
N TRP A 263 -8.96 14.05 -15.25
CA TRP A 263 -8.07 13.47 -16.24
C TRP A 263 -8.84 12.79 -17.36
N HIS A 264 -8.48 13.08 -18.59
CA HIS A 264 -8.91 12.37 -19.79
C HIS A 264 -7.88 12.52 -20.90
N ASN A 265 -7.53 11.43 -21.60
CA ASN A 265 -6.57 11.44 -22.70
C ASN A 265 -5.24 12.12 -22.31
N ALA A 266 -4.75 11.87 -21.09
CA ALA A 266 -3.55 12.48 -20.50
C ALA A 266 -3.59 14.02 -20.39
N HIS A 267 -4.76 14.63 -20.55
CA HIS A 267 -5.00 16.04 -20.28
C HIS A 267 -5.73 16.19 -18.96
N SER A 268 -5.38 17.24 -18.22
CA SER A 268 -6.00 17.54 -16.93
C SER A 268 -6.69 18.90 -16.92
N SER A 269 -7.84 18.99 -16.27
CA SER A 269 -8.47 20.26 -15.90
C SER A 269 -8.64 20.33 -14.38
N ARG A 270 -8.51 21.53 -13.81
CA ARG A 270 -8.57 21.71 -12.37
C ARG A 270 -10.00 21.88 -11.89
N HIS A 271 -10.31 21.25 -10.76
CA HIS A 271 -11.55 21.45 -10.02
C HIS A 271 -11.25 22.22 -8.72
N GLU A 272 -12.05 23.24 -8.38
CA GLU A 272 -11.75 24.12 -7.24
C GLU A 272 -12.43 23.63 -5.96
N HIS A 273 -11.64 22.97 -5.10
CA HIS A 273 -12.01 22.60 -3.74
C HIS A 273 -10.73 22.16 -2.98
N GLU A 274 -10.86 21.88 -1.68
CA GLU A 274 -9.74 21.39 -0.86
C GLU A 274 -9.31 19.97 -1.26
N PRO A 275 -8.01 19.59 -1.15
CA PRO A 275 -7.58 18.23 -1.44
C PRO A 275 -8.31 17.22 -0.54
N TRP A 276 -8.52 16.01 -1.06
CA TRP A 276 -9.18 14.96 -0.28
C TRP A 276 -8.40 14.61 0.99
N CYS A 277 -9.13 14.14 1.98
CA CYS A 277 -8.62 13.68 3.25
C CYS A 277 -9.06 12.23 3.52
N PRO A 278 -8.33 11.46 4.34
CA PRO A 278 -8.76 10.13 4.75
C PRO A 278 -10.14 10.16 5.39
N GLY A 279 -11.07 9.39 4.82
CA GLY A 279 -12.48 9.34 5.19
C GLY A 279 -13.42 10.03 4.20
N ASP A 280 -12.91 10.84 3.27
CA ASP A 280 -13.72 11.45 2.23
C ASP A 280 -14.28 10.40 1.28
N VAL A 281 -15.46 10.69 0.72
CA VAL A 281 -16.18 9.82 -0.22
C VAL A 281 -16.29 10.56 -1.55
N VAL A 282 -15.77 9.94 -2.61
CA VAL A 282 -15.91 10.41 -3.99
C VAL A 282 -17.14 9.74 -4.59
N GLY A 283 -18.12 10.54 -4.98
CA GLY A 283 -19.25 10.07 -5.79
C GLY A 283 -18.85 9.99 -7.26
N CYS A 284 -19.33 9.00 -7.99
CA CYS A 284 -19.00 8.81 -9.39
C CYS A 284 -20.28 8.50 -10.17
N LEU A 285 -20.76 9.46 -10.97
CA LEU A 285 -21.95 9.30 -11.80
C LEU A 285 -21.53 9.10 -13.26
N LEU A 286 -22.01 8.03 -13.88
CA LEU A 286 -21.93 7.79 -15.32
C LEU A 286 -23.34 7.81 -15.90
N ASN A 287 -23.58 8.75 -16.80
CA ASN A 287 -24.83 8.84 -17.58
C ASN A 287 -24.51 8.56 -19.04
N ILE A 288 -24.73 7.31 -19.45
CA ILE A 288 -24.39 6.81 -20.78
C ILE A 288 -25.28 7.46 -21.87
N PRO A 289 -26.61 7.59 -21.70
CA PRO A 289 -27.46 8.25 -22.69
C PRO A 289 -27.05 9.69 -23.01
N MET A 290 -26.56 10.43 -22.01
CA MET A 290 -26.10 11.81 -22.20
C MET A 290 -24.59 11.91 -22.52
N GLY A 291 -23.85 10.80 -22.44
CA GLY A 291 -22.39 10.80 -22.63
C GLY A 291 -21.65 11.63 -21.58
N THR A 292 -22.11 11.63 -20.33
CA THR A 292 -21.56 12.48 -19.26
C THR A 292 -21.05 11.66 -18.07
N VAL A 293 -19.94 12.14 -17.49
CA VAL A 293 -19.36 11.63 -16.24
C VAL A 293 -19.25 12.80 -15.26
N MET A 294 -19.64 12.58 -14.01
CA MET A 294 -19.53 13.56 -12.93
C MET A 294 -18.90 12.94 -11.69
N PHE A 295 -18.14 13.75 -10.95
CA PHE A 295 -17.42 13.40 -9.73
C PHE A 295 -17.81 14.34 -8.59
#